data_AF-A0A1G1G2Q4-F1
#
_entry.id   AF-A0A1G1G2Q4-F1
#
_cell.length_a   1.000
_cell.length_b   1.000
_cell.length_c   1.000
_cell.angle_alpha   90.00
_cell.angle_beta   90.00
_cell.angle_gamma   90.00
#
_symmetry.space_group_name_H-M   'P 1'
#
loop_
_entity.id
_entity.type
_entity.pdbx_description
1 polymer ?
#
loop_
_entity_poly.entity_id
_entity_poly.type
_entity_poly.pdbx_seq_one_letter_code
_entity_poly.pdbx_strand_id
1 'polypeptide(L)'
;MLYPEKATSGPYLDSVHGSSSYGVNRTSLSAFGYSKGNCAHCHEQHALIGGSEPNPTGGPDKYVLFYTNHISQTDNFCFKCHTDVSSYQTGGLVNRSYSYRAGGYSDTLNDILEAFSFTSPSTSHNLDDIITFITTKSWGYTDDSNPCAACHNPHMAKGDPANAGSSTKSSGTRDYSPVSLPSLHSKDNNAWGLWGDNIPIATERMSNYTAGYQAPYRSGGSTYEPDGSTTTNGSNLVDFVTFCTDCHDNSNSIWSTTLGGNLKTIDWNIEKHGKGVSDGLDGAGGIRSPYSTTDKVLACTDCHEPHGAPNVVLIRKEVNGGTLSGQITTLTTLLNKELGYLCNRCHTEDTPGSNNWAGVHHNDVFPIACGGSSPDLICHGIIAGDWACRTCSRCHYHGAVVTDGTYSRRTF
;
A
#
# COMPACT_ATOMS: atom_id res chain seq x y z
N MET A 1 -28.07 -27.22 32.20
CA MET A 1 -27.56 -27.25 30.81
C MET A 1 -28.08 -25.99 30.14
N LEU A 2 -27.35 -24.88 30.29
CA LEU A 2 -27.68 -23.64 29.60
C LEU A 2 -27.23 -23.83 28.16
N TYR A 3 -28.18 -23.92 27.24
CA TYR A 3 -27.89 -23.80 25.82
C TYR A 3 -27.48 -22.34 25.59
N PRO A 4 -26.24 -22.02 25.20
CA PRO A 4 -25.98 -20.71 24.65
C PRO A 4 -26.80 -20.63 23.37
N GLU A 5 -27.84 -19.80 23.39
CA GLU A 5 -28.44 -19.31 22.16
C GLU A 5 -27.31 -18.87 21.26
N LYS A 6 -27.33 -19.31 20.01
CA LYS A 6 -26.30 -19.03 19.01
C LYS A 6 -25.99 -17.54 19.04
N ALA A 7 -24.90 -17.15 19.70
CA ALA A 7 -24.20 -15.93 19.36
C ALA A 7 -23.71 -16.17 17.93
N THR A 8 -24.54 -15.80 16.95
CA THR A 8 -24.16 -15.84 15.54
C THR A 8 -22.98 -14.92 15.44
N SER A 9 -21.78 -15.48 15.33
CA SER A 9 -20.54 -14.69 15.23
C SER A 9 -20.48 -13.92 13.90
N GLY A 10 -21.58 -13.87 13.14
CA GLY A 10 -21.72 -13.08 11.94
C GLY A 10 -20.66 -13.41 10.88
N PRO A 11 -20.21 -12.44 10.08
CA PRO A 11 -19.16 -12.62 9.07
C PRO A 11 -17.79 -13.01 9.66
N TYR A 12 -17.61 -12.97 10.99
CA TYR A 12 -16.35 -13.39 11.62
C TYR A 12 -15.97 -14.83 11.33
N LEU A 13 -16.93 -15.76 11.34
CA LEU A 13 -16.65 -17.18 11.05
C LEU A 13 -16.15 -17.40 9.62
N ASP A 14 -16.47 -16.48 8.71
CA ASP A 14 -16.01 -16.51 7.33
C ASP A 14 -14.64 -15.82 7.15
N SER A 15 -14.16 -15.07 8.14
CA SER A 15 -12.88 -14.35 8.09
C SER A 15 -11.68 -15.28 8.24
N VAL A 16 -10.47 -14.77 7.94
CA VAL A 16 -9.23 -15.51 8.28
C VAL A 16 -8.96 -15.62 9.76
N HIS A 17 -9.61 -14.82 10.60
CA HIS A 17 -9.40 -14.89 12.03
C HIS A 17 -10.38 -15.82 12.74
N GLY A 18 -11.63 -15.89 12.28
CA GLY A 18 -12.70 -16.66 12.95
C GLY A 18 -12.92 -18.09 12.44
N SER A 19 -12.15 -18.55 11.47
CA SER A 19 -12.30 -19.91 10.93
C SER A 19 -11.82 -20.99 11.91
N SER A 20 -12.62 -22.04 12.09
CA SER A 20 -12.22 -23.22 12.88
C SER A 20 -11.09 -24.03 12.25
N SER A 21 -10.85 -23.86 10.95
CA SER A 21 -9.83 -24.61 10.21
C SER A 21 -8.46 -23.93 10.23
N TYR A 22 -8.44 -22.61 10.04
CA TYR A 22 -7.22 -21.83 9.81
C TYR A 22 -7.16 -20.50 10.60
N GLY A 23 -8.15 -20.24 11.45
CA GLY A 23 -8.25 -19.03 12.27
C GLY A 23 -7.17 -18.87 13.34
N VAL A 24 -7.32 -17.81 14.13
CA VAL A 24 -6.41 -17.52 15.25
C VAL A 24 -6.49 -18.67 16.27
N ASN A 25 -5.32 -19.07 16.76
CA ASN A 25 -5.09 -20.21 17.62
C ASN A 25 -3.95 -19.94 18.61
N ARG A 26 -4.30 -19.40 19.76
CA ARG A 26 -3.49 -19.47 20.98
C ARG A 26 -3.68 -20.85 21.61
N THR A 27 -2.73 -21.76 21.41
CA THR A 27 -2.85 -23.20 21.78
C THR A 27 -3.22 -23.44 23.24
N SER A 28 -2.78 -22.58 24.16
CA SER A 28 -3.12 -22.70 25.58
C SER A 28 -4.62 -22.60 25.86
N LEU A 29 -5.40 -21.93 25.00
CA LEU A 29 -6.84 -21.77 25.17
C LEU A 29 -7.64 -23.04 24.86
N SER A 30 -7.06 -23.96 24.08
CA SER A 30 -7.69 -25.25 23.81
C SER A 30 -7.91 -26.09 25.08
N ALA A 31 -7.01 -25.96 26.07
CA ALA A 31 -7.14 -26.61 27.37
C ALA A 31 -8.35 -26.09 28.19
N PHE A 32 -8.84 -24.91 27.86
CA PHE A 32 -10.03 -24.29 28.47
C PHE A 32 -11.29 -24.47 27.62
N GLY A 33 -11.23 -25.25 26.54
CA GLY A 33 -12.37 -25.57 25.68
C GLY A 33 -12.65 -24.57 24.55
N TYR A 34 -11.78 -23.58 24.33
CA TYR A 34 -11.93 -22.65 23.21
C TYR A 34 -11.36 -23.27 21.93
N SER A 35 -12.21 -23.40 20.90
CA SER A 35 -11.81 -23.89 19.57
C SER A 35 -11.06 -22.81 18.79
N LYS A 36 -10.16 -23.21 17.88
CA LYS A 36 -9.55 -22.32 16.88
C LYS A 36 -10.60 -21.40 16.25
N GLY A 37 -10.23 -20.14 16.03
CA GLY A 37 -11.13 -19.13 15.48
C GLY A 37 -12.24 -18.66 16.43
N ASN A 38 -12.26 -19.11 17.69
CA ASN A 38 -13.10 -18.50 18.71
C ASN A 38 -12.58 -17.11 19.07
N CYS A 39 -13.50 -16.16 19.34
CA CYS A 39 -13.16 -14.80 19.75
C CYS A 39 -12.19 -14.75 20.95
N ALA A 40 -12.17 -15.79 21.80
CA ALA A 40 -11.28 -15.91 22.95
C ALA A 40 -9.80 -15.86 22.57
N HIS A 41 -9.45 -16.24 21.34
CA HIS A 41 -8.08 -16.15 20.85
C HIS A 41 -7.60 -14.72 20.64
N CYS A 42 -8.50 -13.76 20.53
CA CYS A 42 -8.18 -12.33 20.45
C CYS A 42 -8.62 -11.58 21.72
N HIS A 43 -9.68 -12.06 22.37
CA HIS A 43 -10.34 -11.39 23.49
C HIS A 43 -10.33 -12.22 24.78
N GLU A 44 -9.99 -11.63 25.92
CA GLU A 44 -10.17 -12.17 27.27
C GLU A 44 -11.63 -11.93 27.71
N GLN A 45 -12.52 -12.89 27.43
CA GLN A 45 -13.99 -12.76 27.43
C GLN A 45 -14.69 -12.48 28.79
N HIS A 46 -13.98 -12.24 29.89
CA HIS A 46 -14.57 -12.14 31.23
C HIS A 46 -15.07 -10.74 31.63
N ALA A 47 -15.43 -9.86 30.68
CA ALA A 47 -15.95 -8.53 31.00
C ALA A 47 -17.46 -8.50 31.36
N LEU A 48 -18.21 -9.60 31.18
CA LEU A 48 -19.67 -9.64 31.38
C LEU A 48 -20.12 -10.82 32.25
N ILE A 49 -21.06 -10.58 33.19
CA ILE A 49 -21.73 -11.62 33.99
C ILE A 49 -23.24 -11.46 33.79
N GLY A 50 -23.90 -12.48 33.24
CA GLY A 50 -25.37 -12.48 33.08
C GLY A 50 -25.92 -11.52 32.02
N GLY A 51 -25.12 -11.16 31.00
CA GLY A 51 -25.54 -10.26 29.91
C GLY A 51 -25.35 -8.77 30.18
N SER A 52 -24.72 -8.40 31.30
CA SER A 52 -24.43 -7.01 31.67
C SER A 52 -23.04 -6.88 32.30
N GLU A 53 -22.39 -5.74 32.09
CA GLU A 53 -21.16 -5.38 32.80
C GLU A 53 -21.48 -5.07 34.27
N PRO A 54 -20.85 -5.74 35.25
CA PRO A 54 -21.10 -5.45 36.65
C PRO A 54 -20.55 -4.06 37.02
N ASN A 55 -21.28 -3.33 37.88
CA ASN A 55 -20.81 -2.01 38.36
C ASN A 55 -19.46 -2.12 39.13
N PRO A 56 -18.56 -1.14 38.97
CA PRO A 56 -18.72 0.08 38.17
C PRO A 56 -18.67 -0.19 36.66
N THR A 57 -19.65 0.33 35.92
CA THR A 57 -19.71 0.27 34.44
C THR A 57 -18.66 1.18 33.80
N GLY A 58 -18.07 0.75 32.68
CA GLY A 58 -16.95 1.40 31.99
C GLY A 58 -15.62 0.65 32.09
N GLY A 59 -15.67 -0.65 32.42
CA GLY A 59 -14.58 -1.56 32.76
C GLY A 59 -13.83 -2.17 31.56
N PRO A 60 -13.31 -3.42 31.65
CA PRO A 60 -12.24 -3.92 30.77
C PRO A 60 -12.66 -4.20 29.32
N ASP A 61 -13.88 -3.87 28.89
CA ASP A 61 -14.40 -4.09 27.52
C ASP A 61 -13.59 -3.35 26.44
N LYS A 62 -12.95 -2.23 26.78
CA LYS A 62 -11.98 -1.52 25.92
C LYS A 62 -10.60 -2.20 25.86
N TYR A 63 -10.36 -3.12 26.78
CA TYR A 63 -9.09 -3.80 27.08
C TYR A 63 -9.21 -5.32 27.01
N VAL A 64 -10.32 -5.87 26.51
CA VAL A 64 -10.46 -7.32 26.43
C VAL A 64 -9.56 -7.91 25.38
N LEU A 65 -8.82 -7.15 24.56
CA LEU A 65 -7.71 -7.74 23.82
C LEU A 65 -6.70 -8.36 24.79
N PHE A 66 -6.16 -9.53 24.46
CA PHE A 66 -5.16 -10.17 25.32
C PHE A 66 -3.83 -9.40 25.42
N TYR A 67 -3.67 -8.38 24.58
CA TYR A 67 -2.54 -7.47 24.57
C TYR A 67 -3.02 -6.04 24.33
N THR A 68 -2.25 -5.06 24.79
CA THR A 68 -2.52 -3.63 24.57
C THR A 68 -2.69 -3.33 23.08
N ASN A 69 -3.70 -2.53 22.73
CA ASN A 69 -4.09 -2.36 21.34
C ASN A 69 -2.97 -1.74 20.48
N HIS A 70 -2.43 -0.60 20.87
CA HIS A 70 -1.31 0.08 20.21
C HIS A 70 -0.44 0.81 21.25
N ILE A 71 0.88 0.63 21.20
CA ILE A 71 1.86 1.26 22.08
C ILE A 71 2.85 2.10 21.27
N SER A 72 3.33 1.56 20.15
CA SER A 72 4.29 2.25 19.28
C SER A 72 4.33 1.62 17.88
N GLN A 73 5.09 2.23 16.96
CA GLN A 73 5.41 1.70 15.63
C GLN A 73 5.77 0.21 15.59
N THR A 74 6.38 -0.34 16.65
CA THR A 74 6.86 -1.73 16.70
C THR A 74 6.14 -2.58 17.75
N ASP A 75 5.16 -2.02 18.46
CA ASP A 75 4.43 -2.73 19.50
C ASP A 75 2.94 -2.41 19.47
N ASN A 76 2.16 -3.36 18.95
CA ASN A 76 0.70 -3.33 18.94
C ASN A 76 0.14 -4.76 18.98
N PHE A 77 -1.16 -4.87 19.23
CA PHE A 77 -1.88 -6.14 19.33
C PHE A 77 -1.72 -7.02 18.08
N CYS A 78 -1.83 -6.44 16.88
CA CYS A 78 -1.75 -7.19 15.63
C CYS A 78 -0.39 -7.91 15.49
N PHE A 79 0.71 -7.26 15.88
CA PHE A 79 2.04 -7.86 15.80
C PHE A 79 2.25 -9.05 16.73
N LYS A 80 1.42 -9.21 17.77
CA LYS A 80 1.47 -10.42 18.61
C LYS A 80 1.06 -11.67 17.84
N CYS A 81 0.24 -11.52 16.81
CA CYS A 81 -0.16 -12.59 15.90
C CYS A 81 0.57 -12.54 14.55
N HIS A 82 1.00 -11.36 14.10
CA HIS A 82 1.62 -11.12 12.79
C HIS A 82 3.14 -10.87 12.86
N THR A 83 3.81 -11.58 13.78
CA THR A 83 5.27 -11.73 13.83
C THR A 83 5.64 -13.15 13.41
N ASP A 84 6.93 -13.42 13.27
CA ASP A 84 7.50 -14.72 12.90
C ASP A 84 7.22 -15.88 13.91
N VAL A 85 8.19 -16.76 14.12
CA VAL A 85 8.11 -17.90 15.07
C VAL A 85 7.83 -17.49 16.52
N SER A 86 8.03 -16.21 16.88
CA SER A 86 7.75 -15.67 18.21
C SER A 86 6.28 -15.26 18.43
N SER A 87 5.41 -15.52 17.46
CA SER A 87 3.99 -15.18 17.52
C SER A 87 3.21 -16.00 18.55
N TYR A 88 2.18 -15.37 19.13
CA TYR A 88 1.13 -16.05 19.89
C TYR A 88 0.25 -16.97 19.02
N GLN A 89 0.32 -16.82 17.70
CA GLN A 89 -0.36 -17.69 16.75
C GLN A 89 0.39 -19.01 16.58
N THR A 90 -0.28 -20.11 16.89
CA THR A 90 0.32 -21.44 16.77
C THR A 90 0.68 -21.76 15.31
N GLY A 91 1.93 -22.13 15.07
CA GLY A 91 2.46 -22.39 13.73
C GLY A 91 3.04 -21.15 13.04
N GLY A 92 2.95 -19.97 13.67
CA GLY A 92 3.38 -18.69 13.11
C GLY A 92 2.52 -18.24 11.93
N LEU A 93 2.74 -17.00 11.47
CA LEU A 93 2.20 -16.50 10.21
C LEU A 93 3.33 -15.92 9.38
N VAL A 94 3.36 -16.32 8.10
CA VAL A 94 4.22 -15.67 7.12
C VAL A 94 3.42 -14.59 6.42
N ASN A 95 3.84 -13.35 6.57
CA ASN A 95 3.27 -12.19 5.92
C ASN A 95 4.31 -11.55 4.99
N ARG A 96 4.30 -11.99 3.73
CA ARG A 96 5.17 -11.44 2.67
C ARG A 96 4.69 -10.09 2.15
N SER A 97 5.59 -9.33 1.51
CA SER A 97 5.30 -8.05 0.85
C SER A 97 4.29 -8.17 -0.30
N TYR A 98 3.81 -7.04 -0.79
CA TYR A 98 3.01 -7.00 -2.02
C TYR A 98 3.84 -7.46 -3.21
N SER A 99 5.10 -7.02 -3.28
CA SER A 99 6.09 -7.45 -4.27
C SER A 99 6.20 -8.98 -4.38
N TYR A 100 6.21 -9.68 -3.25
CA TYR A 100 6.16 -11.15 -3.26
C TYR A 100 4.80 -11.67 -3.71
N ARG A 101 3.72 -11.23 -3.04
CA ARG A 101 2.39 -11.83 -3.20
C ARG A 101 1.82 -11.61 -4.58
N ALA A 102 1.83 -10.38 -5.06
CA ALA A 102 1.29 -9.97 -6.35
C ALA A 102 2.37 -9.94 -7.43
N GLY A 103 3.54 -9.38 -7.11
CA GLY A 103 4.65 -9.24 -8.04
C GLY A 103 5.41 -10.53 -8.32
N GLY A 104 5.25 -11.59 -7.51
CA GLY A 104 6.02 -12.84 -7.65
C GLY A 104 7.51 -12.69 -7.36
N TYR A 105 7.93 -11.57 -6.76
CA TYR A 105 9.30 -11.36 -6.35
C TYR A 105 9.68 -12.28 -5.19
N SER A 106 10.96 -12.61 -5.06
CA SER A 106 11.47 -13.34 -3.90
C SER A 106 12.15 -12.37 -2.94
N ASP A 107 11.43 -11.96 -1.90
CA ASP A 107 11.99 -11.18 -0.79
C ASP A 107 12.35 -12.06 0.42
N THR A 108 12.99 -11.42 1.40
CA THR A 108 13.30 -12.03 2.71
C THR A 108 12.28 -11.70 3.77
N LEU A 109 11.35 -10.77 3.48
CA LEU A 109 10.39 -10.25 4.44
C LEU A 109 9.41 -11.35 4.81
N ASN A 110 9.30 -11.70 6.10
CA ASN A 110 8.45 -12.82 6.52
C ASN A 110 7.30 -12.43 7.45
N ASP A 111 7.30 -11.23 8.02
CA ASP A 111 6.26 -10.81 8.94
C ASP A 111 5.91 -9.31 8.81
N ILE A 112 4.78 -8.92 9.41
CA ILE A 112 4.27 -7.55 9.30
C ILE A 112 5.11 -6.59 10.15
N LEU A 113 5.63 -7.03 11.29
CA LEU A 113 6.47 -6.19 12.15
C LEU A 113 7.74 -5.75 11.38
N GLU A 114 8.38 -6.66 10.66
CA GLU A 114 9.52 -6.37 9.78
C GLU A 114 9.13 -5.31 8.72
N ALA A 115 7.97 -5.45 8.09
CA ALA A 115 7.47 -4.49 7.09
C ALA A 115 7.28 -3.08 7.67
N PHE A 116 6.90 -2.96 8.94
CA PHE A 116 6.73 -1.68 9.63
C PHE A 116 7.98 -1.17 10.34
N SER A 117 9.11 -1.89 10.24
CA SER A 117 10.36 -1.54 10.92
C SER A 117 11.38 -0.80 10.04
N PHE A 118 11.01 -0.42 8.82
CA PHE A 118 11.87 0.34 7.90
C PHE A 118 11.95 1.82 8.29
N THR A 119 13.14 2.33 8.63
CA THR A 119 13.30 3.68 9.22
C THR A 119 14.27 4.62 8.50
N SER A 120 15.32 4.15 7.81
CA SER A 120 16.11 4.94 6.85
C SER A 120 17.17 4.08 6.16
N PRO A 121 17.49 4.27 4.86
CA PRO A 121 16.76 5.08 3.89
C PRO A 121 15.45 4.40 3.41
N SER A 122 15.24 3.16 3.83
CA SER A 122 13.96 2.45 3.75
C SER A 122 12.87 3.21 4.49
N THR A 123 11.61 3.04 4.07
CA THR A 123 10.47 3.73 4.68
C THR A 123 9.31 2.77 4.88
N SER A 124 8.56 2.97 5.96
CA SER A 124 7.26 2.36 6.20
C SER A 124 6.21 3.43 6.47
N HIS A 125 4.93 3.07 6.28
CA HIS A 125 3.86 3.84 6.86
C HIS A 125 4.07 3.90 8.38
N ASN A 126 3.94 5.09 8.94
CA ASN A 126 4.07 5.29 10.37
C ASN A 126 2.69 5.13 11.01
N LEU A 127 2.57 4.17 11.92
CA LEU A 127 1.32 3.82 12.60
C LEU A 127 0.82 4.94 13.52
N ASP A 128 1.72 5.71 14.12
CA ASP A 128 1.38 6.87 14.96
C ASP A 128 0.84 8.04 14.09
N ASP A 129 1.42 8.24 12.90
CA ASP A 129 0.90 9.22 11.93
C ASP A 129 -0.48 8.77 11.40
N ILE A 130 -0.68 7.47 11.13
CA ILE A 130 -1.96 6.91 10.67
C ILE A 130 -3.06 7.14 11.71
N ILE A 131 -2.83 6.76 12.97
CA ILE A 131 -3.86 6.91 14.02
C ILE A 131 -4.21 8.40 14.19
N THR A 132 -3.21 9.29 14.18
CA THR A 132 -3.42 10.74 14.25
C THR A 132 -4.28 11.25 13.10
N PHE A 133 -4.01 10.77 11.88
CA PHE A 133 -4.77 11.17 10.70
C PHE A 133 -6.23 10.73 10.76
N ILE A 134 -6.49 9.43 10.98
CA ILE A 134 -7.85 8.88 10.93
C ILE A 134 -8.74 9.39 12.08
N THR A 135 -8.18 9.68 13.26
CA THR A 135 -8.92 10.31 14.36
C THR A 135 -9.25 11.76 14.04
N THR A 136 -8.31 12.51 13.45
CA THR A 136 -8.54 13.89 13.00
C THR A 136 -9.63 13.97 11.93
N LYS A 137 -9.69 13.00 11.02
CA LYS A 137 -10.74 12.89 9.99
C LYS A 137 -12.12 12.56 10.57
N SER A 138 -12.22 12.19 11.84
CA SER A 138 -13.47 11.84 12.52
C SER A 138 -14.23 10.70 11.85
N TRP A 139 -13.53 9.74 11.22
CA TRP A 139 -14.12 8.54 10.60
C TRP A 139 -14.55 7.46 11.62
N GLY A 140 -14.93 7.89 12.82
CA GLY A 140 -15.38 6.99 13.89
C GLY A 140 -14.27 6.21 14.61
N TYR A 141 -13.00 6.46 14.28
CA TYR A 141 -11.85 5.98 15.06
C TYR A 141 -11.64 6.83 16.32
N THR A 142 -11.04 6.23 17.33
CA THR A 142 -10.63 6.85 18.58
C THR A 142 -9.13 6.67 18.79
N ASP A 143 -8.53 7.40 19.73
CA ASP A 143 -7.11 7.23 20.09
C ASP A 143 -6.79 5.82 20.61
N ASP A 144 -7.81 5.09 21.09
CA ASP A 144 -7.69 3.68 21.50
C ASP A 144 -7.79 2.70 20.32
N SER A 145 -8.04 3.16 19.09
CA SER A 145 -8.18 2.29 17.91
C SER A 145 -6.82 1.77 17.44
N ASN A 146 -6.80 0.57 16.87
CA ASN A 146 -5.56 0.05 16.29
C ASN A 146 -5.33 0.74 14.93
N PRO A 147 -4.14 1.31 14.65
CA PRO A 147 -3.87 1.91 13.35
C PRO A 147 -3.92 0.88 12.19
N CYS A 148 -3.65 -0.40 12.45
CA CYS A 148 -3.82 -1.45 11.45
C CYS A 148 -5.30 -1.61 11.06
N ALA A 149 -6.23 -1.30 11.97
CA ALA A 149 -7.66 -1.37 11.70
C ALA A 149 -8.14 -0.25 10.77
N ALA A 150 -7.32 0.77 10.50
CA ALA A 150 -7.63 1.77 9.47
C ALA A 150 -7.78 1.12 8.09
N CYS A 151 -6.89 0.17 7.78
CA CYS A 151 -6.80 -0.46 6.47
C CYS A 151 -7.41 -1.86 6.43
N HIS A 152 -7.72 -2.45 7.59
CA HIS A 152 -8.17 -3.82 7.73
C HIS A 152 -9.34 -3.92 8.71
N ASN A 153 -10.42 -4.60 8.34
CA ASN A 153 -11.42 -5.03 9.31
C ASN A 153 -11.01 -6.40 9.89
N PRO A 154 -10.49 -6.51 11.13
CA PRO A 154 -10.01 -7.78 11.69
C PRO A 154 -11.13 -8.81 11.89
N HIS A 155 -12.41 -8.40 11.88
CA HIS A 155 -13.54 -9.33 11.96
C HIS A 155 -14.02 -9.82 10.60
N MET A 156 -13.58 -9.22 9.49
CA MET A 156 -14.04 -9.61 8.16
C MET A 156 -12.91 -10.00 7.21
N ALA A 157 -11.68 -9.53 7.46
CA ALA A 157 -10.53 -9.67 6.59
C ALA A 157 -10.40 -11.11 6.07
N LYS A 158 -10.12 -11.22 4.78
CA LYS A 158 -9.82 -12.49 4.13
C LYS A 158 -8.34 -12.56 3.80
N GLY A 159 -7.84 -13.79 3.65
CA GLY A 159 -6.45 -14.05 3.32
C GLY A 159 -6.28 -13.95 1.82
N ASP A 160 -5.26 -13.25 1.36
CA ASP A 160 -5.03 -13.04 -0.06
C ASP A 160 -3.54 -13.34 -0.40
N PRO A 161 -3.20 -14.57 -0.84
CA PRO A 161 -4.10 -15.70 -1.09
C PRO A 161 -4.65 -16.36 0.18
N ALA A 162 -5.84 -16.97 0.08
CA ALA A 162 -6.52 -17.57 1.24
C ALA A 162 -5.69 -18.66 1.90
N ASN A 163 -5.44 -18.50 3.19
CA ASN A 163 -4.80 -19.48 4.07
C ASN A 163 -3.40 -19.92 3.62
N ALA A 164 -2.74 -19.10 2.80
CA ALA A 164 -1.46 -19.44 2.17
C ALA A 164 -0.48 -18.27 2.31
N GLY A 165 -0.08 -17.98 3.56
CA GLY A 165 0.75 -16.81 3.89
C GLY A 165 2.11 -16.75 3.18
N SER A 166 2.66 -17.92 2.84
CA SER A 166 3.92 -18.07 2.11
C SER A 166 3.74 -18.30 0.61
N SER A 167 2.57 -18.02 0.06
CA SER A 167 2.28 -18.26 -1.36
C SER A 167 2.02 -16.95 -2.09
N THR A 168 2.46 -16.92 -3.33
CA THR A 168 2.08 -15.87 -4.28
C THR A 168 0.63 -16.07 -4.71
N LYS A 169 -0.04 -15.00 -5.10
CA LYS A 169 -1.39 -15.07 -5.66
C LYS A 169 -1.42 -15.94 -6.92
N SER A 170 -2.55 -16.59 -7.12
CA SER A 170 -2.90 -17.35 -8.32
C SER A 170 -4.33 -17.02 -8.72
N SER A 171 -4.71 -17.37 -9.95
CA SER A 171 -6.04 -17.07 -10.48
C SER A 171 -7.19 -17.68 -9.67
N GLY A 172 -6.92 -18.73 -8.89
CA GLY A 172 -7.89 -19.37 -8.01
C GLY A 172 -7.99 -18.79 -6.59
N THR A 173 -7.18 -17.79 -6.24
CA THR A 173 -7.03 -17.33 -4.83
C THR A 173 -7.20 -15.82 -4.64
N ARG A 174 -7.83 -15.12 -5.59
CA ARG A 174 -7.80 -13.64 -5.71
C ARG A 174 -9.09 -12.89 -5.35
N ASP A 175 -10.14 -13.62 -4.97
CA ASP A 175 -11.44 -13.04 -4.60
C ASP A 175 -11.56 -12.78 -3.09
N TYR A 176 -10.43 -12.79 -2.41
CA TYR A 176 -10.30 -12.52 -1.01
C TYR A 176 -9.68 -11.15 -0.84
N SER A 177 -10.37 -10.24 -0.15
CA SER A 177 -9.79 -8.95 0.19
C SER A 177 -9.34 -8.91 1.66
N PRO A 178 -8.10 -8.51 1.94
CA PRO A 178 -7.66 -8.20 3.29
C PRO A 178 -8.00 -6.76 3.69
N VAL A 179 -8.35 -5.88 2.74
CA VAL A 179 -8.45 -4.43 2.98
C VAL A 179 -9.89 -3.96 3.13
N SER A 180 -10.05 -2.83 3.80
CA SER A 180 -11.30 -2.08 3.96
C SER A 180 -11.00 -0.59 3.81
N LEU A 181 -11.95 0.20 3.30
CA LEU A 181 -11.77 1.65 3.20
C LEU A 181 -11.79 2.29 4.59
N PRO A 182 -10.74 3.05 4.99
CA PRO A 182 -10.72 3.76 6.26
C PRO A 182 -11.95 4.61 6.52
N SER A 183 -12.43 5.36 5.52
CA SER A 183 -13.57 6.28 5.64
C SER A 183 -14.92 5.60 5.82
N LEU A 184 -15.02 4.31 5.49
CA LEU A 184 -16.23 3.52 5.67
C LEU A 184 -16.31 2.84 7.04
N HIS A 185 -15.32 3.04 7.91
CA HIS A 185 -15.30 2.45 9.24
C HIS A 185 -16.55 2.78 10.05
N SER A 186 -17.02 1.78 10.78
CA SER A 186 -18.16 1.93 11.66
C SER A 186 -18.01 1.06 12.90
N LYS A 187 -18.73 1.43 13.97
CA LYS A 187 -18.77 0.62 15.21
C LYS A 187 -19.51 -0.71 15.02
N ASP A 188 -20.30 -0.86 13.96
CA ASP A 188 -20.87 -2.15 13.59
C ASP A 188 -19.87 -2.88 12.69
N ASN A 189 -19.09 -3.76 13.29
CA ASN A 189 -18.04 -4.55 12.63
C ASN A 189 -18.54 -5.45 11.49
N ASN A 190 -19.87 -5.60 11.33
CA ASN A 190 -20.49 -6.32 10.24
C ASN A 190 -21.00 -5.40 9.12
N ALA A 191 -21.08 -4.09 9.38
CA ALA A 191 -21.59 -3.09 8.44
C ALA A 191 -20.50 -2.39 7.63
N TRP A 192 -19.28 -2.27 8.16
CA TRP A 192 -18.15 -1.74 7.38
C TRP A 192 -17.38 -2.90 6.73
N GLY A 193 -17.70 -3.12 5.45
CA GLY A 193 -17.26 -4.27 4.66
C GLY A 193 -15.80 -4.22 4.20
N LEU A 194 -15.42 -5.24 3.44
CA LEU A 194 -14.14 -5.29 2.77
C LEU A 194 -14.21 -4.48 1.48
N TRP A 195 -13.04 -4.05 1.01
CA TRP A 195 -12.90 -3.36 -0.27
C TRP A 195 -12.21 -4.27 -1.28
N GLY A 196 -12.82 -4.51 -2.43
CA GLY A 196 -12.31 -5.40 -3.46
C GLY A 196 -12.87 -6.83 -3.38
N ASP A 197 -13.83 -7.10 -2.49
CA ASP A 197 -14.53 -8.38 -2.42
C ASP A 197 -15.74 -8.44 -3.38
N ASN A 198 -16.03 -7.34 -4.09
CA ASN A 198 -17.15 -7.18 -5.03
C ASN A 198 -18.53 -7.31 -4.37
N ILE A 199 -18.64 -7.07 -3.06
CA ILE A 199 -19.89 -7.16 -2.31
C ILE A 199 -20.16 -5.82 -1.60
N PRO A 200 -21.35 -5.21 -1.80
CA PRO A 200 -22.48 -5.71 -2.58
C PRO A 200 -22.42 -5.39 -4.08
N ILE A 201 -21.40 -4.67 -4.55
CA ILE A 201 -21.32 -4.17 -5.93
C ILE A 201 -20.01 -4.64 -6.59
N ALA A 202 -20.10 -5.22 -7.79
CA ALA A 202 -18.97 -5.64 -8.60
C ALA A 202 -18.18 -4.47 -9.23
N THR A 203 -17.86 -3.45 -8.44
CA THR A 203 -17.23 -2.18 -8.88
C THR A 203 -15.88 -1.90 -8.24
N GLU A 204 -15.35 -2.81 -7.42
CA GLU A 204 -14.17 -2.56 -6.57
C GLU A 204 -12.88 -3.14 -7.16
N ARG A 205 -12.84 -3.26 -8.49
CA ARG A 205 -11.67 -3.73 -9.25
C ARG A 205 -11.11 -2.60 -10.11
N MET A 206 -9.82 -2.67 -10.43
CA MET A 206 -9.17 -1.67 -11.30
C MET A 206 -9.85 -1.55 -12.67
N SER A 207 -10.40 -2.65 -13.20
CA SER A 207 -11.17 -2.61 -14.46
C SER A 207 -12.46 -1.79 -14.37
N ASN A 208 -13.04 -1.65 -13.17
CA ASN A 208 -14.21 -0.83 -12.93
C ASN A 208 -13.82 0.64 -12.68
N TYR A 209 -12.67 0.86 -12.04
CA TYR A 209 -12.11 2.19 -11.84
C TYR A 209 -11.81 2.90 -13.18
N THR A 210 -11.25 2.17 -14.15
CA THR A 210 -10.93 2.69 -15.48
C THR A 210 -10.69 1.58 -16.51
N ALA A 211 -11.10 1.83 -17.76
CA ALA A 211 -10.72 0.99 -18.91
C ALA A 211 -9.25 1.18 -19.33
N GLY A 212 -8.59 2.23 -18.82
CA GLY A 212 -7.20 2.58 -19.14
C GLY A 212 -6.15 1.82 -18.32
N TYR A 213 -6.54 0.95 -17.38
CA TYR A 213 -5.58 0.21 -16.55
C TYR A 213 -4.85 -0.86 -17.37
N GLN A 214 -3.55 -0.99 -17.13
CA GLN A 214 -2.70 -2.04 -17.70
C GLN A 214 -1.84 -2.64 -16.59
N ALA A 215 -2.05 -3.92 -16.30
CA ALA A 215 -1.26 -4.63 -15.31
C ALA A 215 0.22 -4.70 -15.73
N PRO A 216 1.16 -4.49 -14.81
CA PRO A 216 2.59 -4.72 -15.05
C PRO A 216 2.88 -6.21 -15.22
N TYR A 217 4.04 -6.53 -15.80
CA TYR A 217 4.55 -7.89 -15.74
C TYR A 217 4.90 -8.31 -14.30
N ARG A 218 4.66 -9.57 -14.02
CA ARG A 218 5.12 -10.28 -12.83
C ARG A 218 6.61 -10.58 -12.94
N SER A 219 7.31 -10.61 -11.81
CA SER A 219 8.77 -10.82 -11.73
C SER A 219 9.26 -11.99 -12.57
N GLY A 220 10.27 -11.74 -13.41
CA GLY A 220 10.95 -12.76 -14.21
C GLY A 220 10.16 -13.35 -15.38
N GLY A 221 8.97 -12.83 -15.71
CA GLY A 221 8.08 -13.43 -16.70
C GLY A 221 7.42 -12.45 -17.67
N SER A 222 6.56 -13.02 -18.53
CA SER A 222 5.67 -12.33 -19.47
C SER A 222 4.20 -12.39 -19.07
N THR A 223 3.92 -12.93 -17.89
CA THR A 223 2.58 -12.96 -17.26
C THR A 223 2.38 -11.72 -16.39
N TYR A 224 1.13 -11.43 -16.04
CA TYR A 224 0.76 -10.16 -15.42
C TYR A 224 0.53 -10.27 -13.91
N GLU A 225 0.78 -9.17 -13.20
CA GLU A 225 0.31 -9.01 -11.81
C GLU A 225 -1.23 -8.96 -11.76
N PRO A 226 -1.85 -9.33 -10.62
CA PRO A 226 -1.22 -9.85 -9.41
C PRO A 226 -1.04 -11.38 -9.39
N ASP A 227 -1.66 -12.13 -10.29
CA ASP A 227 -1.82 -13.58 -10.13
C ASP A 227 -1.01 -14.43 -11.13
N GLY A 228 -0.21 -13.80 -11.98
CA GLY A 228 0.54 -14.47 -13.04
C GLY A 228 -0.35 -15.00 -14.17
N SER A 229 -1.58 -14.50 -14.31
CA SER A 229 -2.44 -14.82 -15.45
C SER A 229 -2.13 -13.95 -16.67
N THR A 230 -2.91 -14.14 -17.75
CA THR A 230 -2.89 -13.28 -18.94
C THR A 230 -3.82 -12.06 -18.80
N THR A 231 -4.39 -11.82 -17.61
CA THR A 231 -5.32 -10.71 -17.38
C THR A 231 -4.55 -9.40 -17.30
N THR A 232 -4.89 -8.45 -18.17
CA THR A 232 -4.17 -7.17 -18.27
C THR A 232 -4.98 -5.98 -17.77
N ASN A 233 -6.30 -6.08 -17.76
CA ASN A 233 -7.20 -4.95 -17.52
C ASN A 233 -7.53 -4.71 -16.05
N GLY A 234 -6.94 -5.48 -15.12
CA GLY A 234 -7.15 -5.30 -13.69
C GLY A 234 -8.49 -5.81 -13.17
N SER A 235 -9.22 -6.63 -13.93
CA SER A 235 -10.43 -7.31 -13.43
C SER A 235 -10.15 -8.33 -12.32
N ASN A 236 -8.88 -8.69 -12.14
CA ASN A 236 -8.37 -9.54 -11.07
C ASN A 236 -7.61 -8.76 -9.98
N LEU A 237 -7.64 -7.42 -10.01
CA LEU A 237 -6.93 -6.56 -9.07
C LEU A 237 -7.92 -5.65 -8.34
N VAL A 238 -7.81 -5.58 -7.02
CA VAL A 238 -8.57 -4.62 -6.19
C VAL A 238 -8.30 -3.20 -6.68
N ASP A 239 -9.31 -2.34 -6.66
CA ASP A 239 -9.16 -0.91 -6.92
C ASP A 239 -8.33 -0.24 -5.81
N PHE A 240 -7.01 -0.39 -5.91
CA PHE A 240 -6.05 0.20 -4.98
C PHE A 240 -5.93 1.71 -5.16
N VAL A 241 -6.42 2.28 -6.26
CA VAL A 241 -6.48 3.73 -6.40
C VAL A 241 -7.48 4.29 -5.42
N THR A 242 -8.74 3.83 -5.48
CA THR A 242 -9.77 4.31 -4.55
C THR A 242 -9.36 4.07 -3.10
N PHE A 243 -8.81 2.89 -2.79
CA PHE A 243 -8.30 2.57 -1.45
C PHE A 243 -7.21 3.52 -0.95
N CYS A 244 -6.15 3.74 -1.74
CA CYS A 244 -5.06 4.63 -1.32
C CYS A 244 -5.50 6.09 -1.27
N THR A 245 -6.36 6.52 -2.21
CA THR A 245 -6.84 7.91 -2.28
C THR A 245 -7.92 8.24 -1.27
N ASP A 246 -8.43 7.27 -0.51
CA ASP A 246 -9.28 7.53 0.64
C ASP A 246 -8.55 8.42 1.68
N CYS A 247 -7.23 8.17 1.86
CA CYS A 247 -6.34 9.01 2.66
C CYS A 247 -5.51 9.97 1.80
N HIS A 248 -4.85 9.47 0.75
CA HIS A 248 -3.94 10.24 -0.08
C HIS A 248 -4.69 10.93 -1.23
N ASP A 249 -5.22 12.12 -0.98
CA ASP A 249 -5.95 12.89 -1.99
C ASP A 249 -5.37 14.32 -2.17
N ASN A 250 -6.12 15.17 -2.88
CA ASN A 250 -5.73 16.53 -3.22
C ASN A 250 -6.07 17.54 -2.12
N SER A 251 -6.69 17.10 -1.03
CA SER A 251 -7.27 17.90 0.03
C SER A 251 -6.68 17.61 1.41
N ASN A 252 -6.22 16.39 1.64
CA ASN A 252 -5.71 15.92 2.93
C ASN A 252 -4.26 16.38 3.12
N SER A 253 -4.03 17.13 4.20
CA SER A 253 -2.68 17.44 4.68
C SER A 253 -2.24 16.33 5.63
N ILE A 254 -1.29 15.51 5.21
CA ILE A 254 -0.77 14.38 5.99
C ILE A 254 0.66 14.70 6.40
N TRP A 255 0.92 14.76 7.70
CA TRP A 255 2.28 14.81 8.23
C TRP A 255 2.91 13.42 8.20
N SER A 256 4.16 13.31 7.75
CA SER A 256 4.96 12.10 7.86
C SER A 256 6.16 12.36 8.76
N THR A 257 6.15 11.70 9.92
CA THR A 257 7.28 11.65 10.84
C THR A 257 8.48 10.97 10.18
N THR A 258 8.26 9.90 9.41
CA THR A 258 9.32 9.19 8.66
C THR A 258 10.05 10.09 7.67
N LEU A 259 9.34 11.00 7.00
CA LEU A 259 9.94 11.92 6.01
C LEU A 259 10.24 13.32 6.58
N GLY A 260 9.87 13.59 7.84
CA GLY A 260 10.09 14.87 8.52
C GLY A 260 9.32 16.04 7.91
N GLY A 261 8.12 15.81 7.37
CA GLY A 261 7.35 16.86 6.70
C GLY A 261 5.97 16.42 6.21
N ASN A 262 5.20 17.39 5.71
CA ASN A 262 3.93 17.09 5.05
C ASN A 262 4.17 16.38 3.71
N LEU A 263 3.40 15.31 3.48
CA LEU A 263 3.35 14.61 2.22
C LEU A 263 2.83 15.53 1.11
N LYS A 264 3.23 15.23 -0.13
CA LYS A 264 2.66 15.87 -1.31
C LYS A 264 1.25 15.34 -1.52
N THR A 265 0.33 16.25 -1.81
CA THR A 265 -1.04 15.91 -2.19
C THR A 265 -1.08 15.35 -3.60
N ILE A 266 -2.12 14.60 -3.92
CA ILE A 266 -2.23 13.86 -5.18
C ILE A 266 -3.66 13.95 -5.73
N ASP A 267 -3.80 14.16 -7.02
CA ASP A 267 -5.10 14.10 -7.70
C ASP A 267 -5.06 13.12 -8.85
N TRP A 268 -5.39 11.86 -8.58
CA TRP A 268 -5.28 10.78 -9.56
C TRP A 268 -6.15 10.99 -10.81
N ASN A 269 -7.11 11.92 -10.79
CA ASN A 269 -7.88 12.24 -11.99
C ASN A 269 -7.08 13.05 -13.02
N ILE A 270 -5.96 13.64 -12.62
CA ILE A 270 -5.17 14.54 -13.47
C ILE A 270 -3.67 14.20 -13.49
N GLU A 271 -3.15 13.35 -12.58
CA GLU A 271 -1.80 12.80 -12.70
C GLU A 271 -1.61 11.98 -13.98
N LYS A 272 -0.41 11.98 -14.57
CA LYS A 272 -0.08 11.27 -15.83
C LYS A 272 -0.15 9.76 -15.70
N HIS A 273 0.30 9.21 -14.58
CA HIS A 273 0.10 7.78 -14.28
C HIS A 273 -1.32 7.49 -13.77
N GLY A 274 -2.13 8.54 -13.57
CA GLY A 274 -3.56 8.50 -13.29
C GLY A 274 -4.39 8.68 -14.56
N LYS A 275 -5.50 9.43 -14.48
CA LYS A 275 -6.39 9.74 -15.61
C LYS A 275 -5.98 11.02 -16.38
N GLY A 276 -4.86 11.62 -16.01
CA GLY A 276 -4.30 12.77 -16.70
C GLY A 276 -3.86 12.43 -18.12
N VAL A 277 -3.91 13.43 -19.00
CA VAL A 277 -3.44 13.28 -20.38
C VAL A 277 -1.92 13.21 -20.35
N SER A 278 -1.35 12.24 -21.07
CA SER A 278 0.08 12.27 -21.35
C SER A 278 0.46 13.49 -22.19
N ASP A 279 1.71 13.94 -22.12
CA ASP A 279 2.12 15.11 -22.90
C ASP A 279 2.15 14.82 -24.42
N GLY A 280 1.94 13.57 -24.85
CA GLY A 280 2.04 13.17 -26.26
C GLY A 280 3.44 13.34 -26.87
N LEU A 281 4.46 13.54 -26.02
CA LEU A 281 5.82 13.95 -26.36
C LEU A 281 6.84 12.80 -26.39
N ASP A 282 6.38 11.58 -26.62
CA ASP A 282 7.17 10.33 -26.63
C ASP A 282 8.30 10.23 -27.68
N GLY A 283 8.73 11.34 -28.28
CA GLY A 283 9.73 11.36 -29.34
C GLY A 283 11.12 10.83 -28.94
N ALA A 284 11.45 10.77 -27.65
CA ALA A 284 12.82 10.45 -27.21
C ALA A 284 12.96 9.25 -26.24
N GLY A 285 11.91 8.84 -25.52
CA GLY A 285 11.95 7.71 -24.57
C GLY A 285 10.77 6.78 -24.77
N GLY A 286 10.98 5.64 -25.42
CA GLY A 286 9.95 4.63 -25.62
C GLY A 286 9.39 4.07 -24.32
N ILE A 287 8.16 3.57 -24.39
CA ILE A 287 7.50 2.85 -23.31
C ILE A 287 7.80 1.35 -23.46
N ARG A 288 8.14 0.69 -22.36
CA ARG A 288 8.42 -0.74 -22.29
C ARG A 288 7.13 -1.54 -22.17
N SER A 289 7.11 -2.69 -22.84
CA SER A 289 6.07 -3.71 -22.66
C SER A 289 5.85 -4.00 -21.16
N PRO A 290 4.61 -4.25 -20.72
CA PRO A 290 3.39 -4.45 -21.52
C PRO A 290 2.67 -3.17 -21.92
N TYR A 291 3.17 -2.02 -21.51
CA TYR A 291 2.59 -0.74 -21.85
C TYR A 291 2.92 -0.44 -23.32
N SER A 292 1.90 -0.04 -24.07
CA SER A 292 2.01 0.20 -25.52
C SER A 292 1.51 1.58 -25.93
N THR A 293 1.00 2.36 -24.98
CA THR A 293 0.48 3.72 -25.16
C THR A 293 0.79 4.54 -23.91
N THR A 294 0.76 5.85 -24.04
CA THR A 294 1.06 6.81 -22.98
C THR A 294 -0.06 7.01 -21.97
N ASP A 295 -1.32 6.81 -22.36
CA ASP A 295 -2.48 7.08 -21.50
C ASP A 295 -2.93 5.84 -20.71
N LYS A 296 -1.98 5.19 -20.01
CA LYS A 296 -2.26 4.05 -19.14
C LYS A 296 -2.35 4.49 -17.69
N VAL A 297 -3.42 4.07 -17.03
CA VAL A 297 -3.60 4.27 -15.59
C VAL A 297 -2.87 3.18 -14.85
N LEU A 298 -2.12 3.54 -13.82
CA LEU A 298 -1.49 2.61 -12.88
C LEU A 298 -2.33 2.49 -11.60
N ALA A 299 -2.19 1.36 -10.92
CA ALA A 299 -2.61 1.21 -9.54
C ALA A 299 -1.50 1.72 -8.62
N CYS A 300 -1.84 2.22 -7.43
CA CYS A 300 -0.84 2.70 -6.47
C CYS A 300 0.17 1.60 -6.08
N THR A 301 -0.29 0.36 -6.00
CA THR A 301 0.53 -0.81 -5.67
C THR A 301 1.38 -1.33 -6.84
N ASP A 302 1.23 -0.80 -8.06
CA ASP A 302 2.14 -1.10 -9.16
C ASP A 302 3.56 -0.57 -8.86
N CYS A 303 3.66 0.50 -8.06
CA CYS A 303 4.92 1.14 -7.69
C CYS A 303 5.24 1.11 -6.19
N HIS A 304 4.22 1.06 -5.32
CA HIS A 304 4.39 1.20 -3.87
C HIS A 304 4.05 -0.07 -3.09
N GLU A 305 4.81 -0.33 -2.02
CA GLU A 305 4.43 -1.27 -0.96
C GLU A 305 3.42 -0.62 -0.01
N PRO A 306 2.33 -1.33 0.36
CA PRO A 306 1.30 -0.77 1.25
C PRO A 306 1.74 -0.69 2.72
N HIS A 307 2.76 -1.44 3.14
CA HIS A 307 3.24 -1.43 4.54
C HIS A 307 4.58 -0.71 4.67
N GLY A 308 5.61 -1.27 4.02
CA GLY A 308 6.95 -0.68 4.02
C GLY A 308 7.84 -1.28 2.96
N ALA A 309 8.83 -0.50 2.56
CA ALA A 309 9.71 -0.80 1.46
C ALA A 309 11.17 -0.40 1.81
N PRO A 310 12.15 -1.06 1.20
CA PRO A 310 13.57 -0.71 1.36
C PRO A 310 13.96 0.62 0.68
N ASN A 311 13.07 1.19 -0.13
CA ASN A 311 13.29 2.47 -0.81
C ASN A 311 12.49 3.56 -0.10
N VAL A 312 12.89 4.80 -0.29
CA VAL A 312 12.11 5.96 0.15
C VAL A 312 10.73 5.98 -0.49
N VAL A 313 9.79 6.63 0.19
CA VAL A 313 8.37 6.78 -0.22
C VAL A 313 7.73 5.45 -0.65
N LEU A 314 8.07 4.38 0.07
CA LEU A 314 7.46 3.06 -0.07
C LEU A 314 7.64 2.41 -1.45
N ILE A 315 8.62 2.82 -2.26
CA ILE A 315 8.80 2.27 -3.61
C ILE A 315 9.25 0.79 -3.55
N ARG A 316 8.59 -0.07 -4.33
CA ARG A 316 8.88 -1.51 -4.43
C ARG A 316 10.32 -1.80 -4.89
N LYS A 317 10.84 -3.00 -4.57
CA LYS A 317 12.17 -3.45 -5.09
C LYS A 317 12.12 -3.80 -6.56
N GLU A 318 10.96 -4.17 -7.06
CA GLU A 318 10.73 -4.59 -8.42
C GLU A 318 9.41 -4.00 -8.92
N VAL A 319 9.42 -3.62 -10.19
CA VAL A 319 8.26 -3.07 -10.89
C VAL A 319 8.33 -3.61 -12.32
N ASN A 320 7.19 -3.98 -12.89
CA ASN A 320 7.08 -4.41 -14.27
C ASN A 320 8.09 -5.52 -14.65
N GLY A 321 8.04 -6.63 -13.93
CA GLY A 321 8.77 -7.85 -14.27
C GLY A 321 10.23 -7.92 -13.84
N GLY A 322 10.77 -6.89 -13.19
CA GLY A 322 12.18 -6.91 -12.80
C GLY A 322 12.55 -5.91 -11.72
N THR A 323 13.69 -6.16 -11.09
CA THR A 323 14.24 -5.37 -9.98
C THR A 323 14.69 -4.00 -10.46
N LEU A 324 14.58 -2.99 -9.60
CA LEU A 324 15.21 -1.69 -9.81
C LEU A 324 16.73 -1.85 -9.93
N SER A 325 17.37 -1.05 -10.78
CA SER A 325 18.83 -1.11 -10.99
C SER A 325 19.65 -0.67 -9.78
N GLY A 326 19.01 -0.06 -8.78
CA GLY A 326 19.62 0.40 -7.54
C GLY A 326 18.56 0.72 -6.49
N GLN A 327 19.03 1.13 -5.31
CA GLN A 327 18.16 1.59 -4.22
C GLN A 327 17.86 3.08 -4.39
N ILE A 328 16.63 3.49 -4.06
CA ILE A 328 16.23 4.90 -3.97
C ILE A 328 16.29 5.28 -2.50
N THR A 329 17.31 6.06 -2.15
CA THR A 329 17.67 6.34 -0.77
C THR A 329 17.27 7.74 -0.30
N THR A 330 17.01 8.65 -1.24
CA THR A 330 16.61 10.02 -0.95
C THR A 330 15.92 10.68 -2.14
N LEU A 331 15.02 11.63 -1.86
CA LEU A 331 14.39 12.48 -2.86
C LEU A 331 14.84 13.94 -2.78
N THR A 332 15.81 14.28 -1.93
CA THR A 332 16.11 15.69 -1.60
C THR A 332 17.55 16.10 -1.93
N THR A 333 18.46 15.14 -2.09
CA THR A 333 19.86 15.44 -2.42
C THR A 333 19.99 15.95 -3.84
N LEU A 334 20.68 17.08 -4.03
CA LEU A 334 20.97 17.65 -5.36
C LEU A 334 21.68 16.64 -6.26
N LEU A 335 21.28 16.60 -7.53
CA LEU A 335 21.79 15.70 -8.58
C LEU A 335 21.48 14.21 -8.39
N ASN A 336 20.62 13.84 -7.44
CA ASN A 336 20.22 12.45 -7.28
C ASN A 336 19.31 12.01 -8.43
N LYS A 337 19.69 10.90 -9.09
CA LYS A 337 18.94 10.29 -10.20
C LYS A 337 18.31 8.96 -9.82
N GLU A 338 18.29 8.58 -8.55
CA GLU A 338 17.87 7.24 -8.12
C GLU A 338 16.41 6.96 -8.49
N LEU A 339 15.54 7.99 -8.53
CA LEU A 339 14.17 7.84 -9.01
C LEU A 339 14.11 7.27 -10.44
N GLY A 340 15.11 7.55 -11.27
CA GLY A 340 15.23 6.98 -12.60
C GLY A 340 15.37 5.45 -12.60
N TYR A 341 15.79 4.82 -11.49
CA TYR A 341 15.76 3.35 -11.37
C TYR A 341 14.34 2.80 -11.43
N LEU A 342 13.37 3.50 -10.83
CA LEU A 342 11.94 3.18 -10.96
C LEU A 342 11.46 3.46 -12.37
N CYS A 343 11.72 4.65 -12.91
CA CYS A 343 11.25 5.05 -14.24
C CYS A 343 11.72 4.09 -15.33
N ASN A 344 12.96 3.60 -15.24
CA ASN A 344 13.56 2.66 -16.19
C ASN A 344 12.86 1.29 -16.26
N ARG A 345 11.95 0.98 -15.32
CA ARG A 345 11.13 -0.24 -15.38
C ARG A 345 10.03 -0.17 -16.43
N CYS A 346 9.57 1.04 -16.76
CA CYS A 346 8.48 1.26 -17.72
C CYS A 346 8.86 2.17 -18.89
N HIS A 347 9.87 3.02 -18.72
CA HIS A 347 10.37 3.92 -19.75
C HIS A 347 11.77 3.52 -20.21
N THR A 348 12.14 3.91 -21.42
CA THR A 348 13.52 3.81 -21.90
C THR A 348 14.24 5.13 -21.67
N GLU A 349 15.30 5.08 -20.88
CA GLU A 349 16.40 6.04 -20.87
C GLU A 349 17.07 6.19 -22.25
N ASP A 350 17.84 7.28 -22.43
CA ASP A 350 18.52 7.60 -23.68
C ASP A 350 19.59 6.55 -24.05
N THR A 351 20.20 5.96 -23.02
CA THR A 351 21.24 4.95 -23.16
C THR A 351 21.00 3.84 -22.14
N PRO A 352 20.66 2.62 -22.58
CA PRO A 352 20.34 1.52 -21.67
C PRO A 352 21.42 1.29 -20.60
N GLY A 353 20.99 1.19 -19.34
CA GLY A 353 21.81 1.00 -18.16
C GLY A 353 22.48 2.26 -17.59
N SER A 354 22.33 3.44 -18.21
CA SER A 354 23.09 4.65 -17.85
C SER A 354 22.41 5.56 -16.82
N ASN A 355 21.12 5.36 -16.59
CA ASN A 355 20.23 6.26 -15.87
C ASN A 355 20.32 7.71 -16.39
N ASN A 356 20.41 7.84 -17.72
CA ASN A 356 20.51 9.11 -18.43
C ASN A 356 19.19 9.44 -19.12
N TRP A 357 18.72 10.65 -18.87
CA TRP A 357 17.42 11.16 -19.33
C TRP A 357 17.56 12.48 -20.07
N ALA A 358 18.78 12.88 -20.42
CA ALA A 358 19.06 14.15 -21.08
C ALA A 358 18.37 14.25 -22.44
N GLY A 359 18.36 13.18 -23.23
CA GLY A 359 17.67 13.10 -24.53
C GLY A 359 16.17 13.25 -24.39
N VAL A 360 15.55 12.56 -23.42
CA VAL A 360 14.12 12.75 -23.09
C VAL A 360 13.82 14.20 -22.70
N HIS A 361 14.71 14.88 -21.97
CA HIS A 361 14.45 16.27 -21.56
C HIS A 361 14.87 17.34 -22.59
N HIS A 362 15.85 17.07 -23.47
CA HIS A 362 16.44 18.06 -24.38
C HIS A 362 15.99 17.90 -25.84
N ASN A 363 15.54 16.70 -26.25
CA ASN A 363 15.05 16.44 -27.59
C ASN A 363 13.51 16.52 -27.69
N ASP A 364 12.84 16.86 -26.58
CA ASP A 364 11.41 17.17 -26.56
C ASP A 364 11.11 18.39 -27.46
N VAL A 365 9.94 18.38 -28.11
CA VAL A 365 9.42 19.45 -28.97
C VAL A 365 9.24 20.79 -28.22
N PHE A 366 9.39 20.76 -26.90
CA PHE A 366 9.47 21.92 -26.05
C PHE A 366 10.93 22.12 -25.65
N PRO A 367 11.69 22.95 -26.38
CA PRO A 367 12.94 23.43 -25.85
C PRO A 367 12.58 24.21 -24.59
N ILE A 368 12.75 23.59 -23.41
CA ILE A 368 13.19 24.34 -22.26
C ILE A 368 14.48 24.97 -22.75
N ALA A 369 14.39 26.20 -23.24
CA ALA A 369 15.47 26.81 -23.97
C ALA A 369 16.66 26.92 -23.03
N CYS A 370 17.62 26.00 -23.16
CA CYS A 370 18.90 26.04 -22.46
C CYS A 370 19.83 27.14 -22.99
N GLY A 371 19.23 28.25 -23.46
CA GLY A 371 19.86 29.32 -24.22
C GLY A 371 19.54 30.70 -23.66
N GLY A 372 19.16 30.81 -22.39
CA GLY A 372 18.86 32.08 -21.74
C GLY A 372 18.99 31.97 -20.24
N SER A 373 19.58 32.98 -19.61
CA SER A 373 20.09 33.04 -18.24
C SER A 373 19.07 32.87 -17.08
N SER A 374 17.97 32.14 -17.26
CA SER A 374 16.88 31.97 -16.28
C SER A 374 16.26 30.55 -16.26
N PRO A 375 15.80 29.95 -17.38
CA PRO A 375 15.27 28.58 -17.40
C PRO A 375 16.29 27.47 -17.05
N ASP A 376 17.59 27.69 -17.26
CA ASP A 376 18.62 26.70 -16.97
C ASP A 376 18.77 26.37 -15.48
N LEU A 377 18.43 27.29 -14.57
CA LEU A 377 18.54 27.04 -13.13
C LEU A 377 17.43 26.14 -12.58
N ILE A 378 16.36 25.90 -13.34
CA ILE A 378 15.26 25.01 -12.95
C ILE A 378 15.66 23.55 -13.19
N CYS A 379 16.30 23.28 -14.33
CA CYS A 379 16.69 21.94 -14.76
C CYS A 379 18.12 21.59 -14.34
N HIS A 380 19.01 22.58 -14.27
CA HIS A 380 20.41 22.43 -13.91
C HIS A 380 20.78 23.22 -12.65
N GLY A 381 21.76 22.70 -11.91
CA GLY A 381 22.52 23.43 -10.90
C GLY A 381 23.96 23.62 -11.37
N ILE A 382 24.65 24.64 -10.86
CA ILE A 382 26.08 24.84 -11.10
C ILE A 382 26.85 24.14 -9.98
N ILE A 383 27.72 23.20 -10.32
CA ILE A 383 28.66 22.57 -9.38
C ILE A 383 30.05 22.60 -9.99
N ALA A 384 31.02 23.14 -9.23
CA ALA A 384 32.42 23.25 -9.66
C ALA A 384 32.65 23.93 -11.03
N GLY A 385 31.72 24.78 -11.46
CA GLY A 385 31.78 25.48 -12.75
C GLY A 385 31.03 24.78 -13.89
N ASP A 386 30.55 23.54 -13.68
CA ASP A 386 29.81 22.76 -14.67
C ASP A 386 28.30 22.71 -14.38
N TRP A 387 27.52 22.59 -15.45
CA TRP A 387 26.07 22.42 -15.39
C TRP A 387 25.71 20.95 -15.13
N ALA A 388 24.99 20.69 -14.05
CA ALA A 388 24.56 19.35 -13.68
C ALA A 388 23.04 19.28 -13.52
N CYS A 389 22.40 18.24 -14.09
CA CYS A 389 20.95 18.04 -14.00
C CYS A 389 20.50 17.91 -12.54
N ARG A 390 19.50 18.68 -12.16
CA ARG A 390 18.88 18.58 -10.83
C ARG A 390 18.18 17.24 -10.63
N THR A 391 17.89 16.97 -9.37
CA THR A 391 17.25 15.75 -8.89
C THR A 391 15.89 15.53 -9.54
N CYS A 392 15.61 14.31 -9.97
CA CYS A 392 14.34 13.94 -10.62
C CYS A 392 13.13 14.35 -9.79
N SER A 393 13.13 14.09 -8.48
CA SER A 393 12.03 14.39 -7.55
C SER A 393 11.79 15.89 -7.31
N ARG A 394 12.61 16.79 -7.86
CA ARG A 394 12.28 18.22 -7.89
C ARG A 394 11.13 18.51 -8.85
N CYS A 395 10.99 17.71 -9.89
CA CYS A 395 9.96 17.86 -10.91
C CYS A 395 9.02 16.66 -10.94
N HIS A 396 9.48 15.45 -10.65
CA HIS A 396 8.70 14.21 -10.73
C HIS A 396 8.24 13.78 -9.34
N TYR A 397 7.11 14.32 -8.90
CA TYR A 397 6.42 13.95 -7.67
C TYR A 397 4.92 14.17 -7.85
N HIS A 398 4.09 13.55 -7.01
CA HIS A 398 2.63 13.71 -7.11
C HIS A 398 2.18 15.16 -6.92
N GLY A 399 1.28 15.61 -7.80
CA GLY A 399 0.78 16.99 -7.79
C GLY A 399 1.77 18.01 -8.36
N ALA A 400 2.92 17.58 -8.89
CA ALA A 400 3.89 18.46 -9.51
C ALA A 400 3.35 19.06 -10.81
N VAL A 401 3.59 20.36 -10.97
CA VAL A 401 3.32 21.12 -12.18
C VAL A 401 4.56 21.90 -12.52
N VAL A 402 5.09 21.71 -13.73
CA VAL A 402 6.21 22.47 -14.27
C VAL A 402 5.67 23.46 -15.30
N THR A 403 5.98 24.74 -15.09
CA THR A 403 5.60 25.83 -15.99
C THR A 403 6.84 26.41 -16.66
N ASP A 404 6.85 26.48 -17.99
CA ASP A 404 7.99 27.00 -18.80
C ASP A 404 7.73 28.39 -19.41
N GLY A 405 6.82 29.16 -18.81
CA GLY A 405 6.44 30.49 -19.24
C GLY A 405 5.30 30.51 -20.27
N THR A 406 5.18 29.48 -21.12
CA THR A 406 4.08 29.37 -22.11
C THR A 406 3.17 28.18 -21.83
N TYR A 407 3.71 27.09 -21.27
CA TYR A 407 2.97 25.87 -20.98
C TYR A 407 3.09 25.49 -19.50
N SER A 408 2.04 24.87 -18.98
CA SER A 408 1.99 24.30 -17.64
C SER A 408 1.65 22.82 -17.79
N ARG A 409 2.54 21.94 -17.33
CA ARG A 409 2.39 20.49 -17.48
C ARG A 409 2.56 19.76 -16.17
N ARG A 410 1.80 18.69 -15.99
CA ARG A 410 2.07 17.72 -14.92
C ARG A 410 3.26 16.86 -15.30
N THR A 411 3.93 16.31 -14.31
CA THR A 411 5.20 15.60 -14.49
C THR A 411 5.18 14.22 -13.85
N PHE A 412 4.08 13.86 -13.21
CA PHE A 412 3.86 12.55 -12.61
C PHE A 412 2.40 12.13 -12.76
#